data_AF-A0A0D0AE94-F1
#
_entry.id   AF-A0A0D0AE94-F1
#
_cell.length_a   1.000
_cell.length_b   1.000
_cell.length_c   1.000
_cell.angle_alpha   90.00
_cell.angle_beta   90.00
_cell.angle_gamma   90.00
#
_symmetry.space_group_name_H-M   'P 1'
#
loop_
_entity.id
_entity.type
_entity.pdbx_description
1 polymer ?
#
loop_
_entity_poly.entity_id
_entity_poly.type
_entity_poly.pdbx_seq_one_letter_code
_entity_poly.pdbx_strand_id
1 'polypeptide(L)'
;MVSNIAPFHEYDASDDTRHWKDFMSEDWAWQKADTISKDPETHGSALVPIILGSDKTTVSVGMGNNEYYPLYASIGNVHNNVRRAHCDALVIIGFLAIPETDRKHSKDDMFRIFHCQLFHSLLSAILSSLKSAMTKYEVLRCGDGHFRRIIYSLGPYIADYEEQLVLSCIVKHWCPKCIAIRTDLDGGGVYRCCEHTDFLIDELCGDVLWDEFSIIGDLVPFTNDFPQADIHELLSFDLLHQLIKGAFKDHLVNWVAKYLKAVHGTRVAEEIMSNIDCRFTAVPSFAGLRRFPQGHDFKQWTGNDSKALMKVFLPAIKGHAPGEMVRAFRALLEFCYLVRRDVITEDTLNQIQDALHCFHHYRKIFDLVIPTFSLPCQHSMVHYMDMIRLFGAPNGLCLSITESKHIKAVKEPWCWSSKHNALGPDPSVISNVEPWLRTCKKAVESMQASHWPVDIGSVLASLSRNSSNSIDKHIAIVVQYAEPVLARLYCISVQDELTGLKGVYIAYQSDWPFFVL
;
A
#
# COMPACT_ATOMS: atom_id res chain seq x y z
N MET A 1 15.72 12.61 16.08
CA MET A 1 14.76 11.49 15.80
C MET A 1 15.38 10.17 16.28
N VAL A 2 14.68 9.30 17.02
CA VAL A 2 15.20 7.96 17.41
C VAL A 2 15.06 7.03 16.21
N SER A 3 16.14 6.82 15.46
CA SER A 3 16.21 5.81 14.41
C SER A 3 16.87 4.55 14.97
N ASN A 4 16.24 3.40 14.81
CA ASN A 4 16.86 2.12 15.18
C ASN A 4 17.86 1.74 14.09
N ILE A 5 19.14 1.73 14.43
CA ILE A 5 20.25 1.57 13.47
C ILE A 5 20.60 0.10 13.25
N ALA A 6 20.23 -0.77 14.19
CA ALA A 6 20.38 -2.21 14.09
C ALA A 6 19.02 -2.89 14.31
N PRO A 7 18.78 -4.05 13.70
CA PRO A 7 17.70 -4.93 14.12
C PRO A 7 17.85 -5.28 15.60
N PHE A 8 16.73 -5.38 16.29
CA PHE A 8 16.69 -5.78 17.70
C PHE A 8 15.44 -6.61 17.92
N HIS A 9 15.31 -7.20 19.10
CA HIS A 9 14.15 -7.97 19.50
C HIS A 9 13.67 -7.37 20.82
N GLU A 10 12.40 -6.96 20.90
CA GLU A 10 11.86 -6.28 22.07
C GLU A 10 11.17 -7.28 23.01
N TYR A 11 11.57 -7.29 24.28
CA TYR A 11 11.00 -8.17 25.31
C TYR A 11 10.57 -7.35 26.52
N ASP A 12 9.48 -7.75 27.17
CA ASP A 12 9.07 -7.15 28.43
C ASP A 12 10.07 -7.51 29.55
N ALA A 13 10.52 -6.51 30.29
CA ALA A 13 11.53 -6.71 31.34
C ALA A 13 11.02 -7.52 32.54
N SER A 14 9.71 -7.62 32.73
CA SER A 14 9.11 -8.28 33.88
C SER A 14 8.90 -9.78 33.68
N ASP A 15 8.59 -10.22 32.47
CA ASP A 15 8.24 -11.60 32.17
C ASP A 15 8.89 -12.19 30.90
N ASP A 16 9.79 -11.44 30.26
CA ASP A 16 10.51 -11.83 29.04
C ASP A 16 9.57 -12.14 27.85
N THR A 17 8.34 -11.60 27.89
CA THR A 17 7.38 -11.78 26.78
C THR A 17 7.83 -11.00 25.56
N ARG A 18 7.82 -11.67 24.40
CA ARG A 18 8.14 -11.05 23.12
C ARG A 18 7.09 -10.00 22.73
N HIS A 19 7.56 -8.82 22.34
CA HIS A 19 6.77 -7.72 21.79
C HIS A 19 7.07 -7.53 20.29
N TRP A 20 6.02 -7.59 19.47
CA TRP A 20 6.02 -7.15 18.07
C TRP A 20 5.42 -5.75 17.98
N LYS A 21 6.18 -4.80 17.42
CA LYS A 21 5.84 -3.38 17.43
C LYS A 21 6.41 -2.65 16.22
N ASP A 22 7.69 -2.28 16.26
CA ASP A 22 8.33 -1.42 15.26
C ASP A 22 9.06 -2.27 14.21
N PHE A 23 9.10 -1.84 12.95
CA PHE A 23 9.64 -2.66 11.85
C PHE A 23 11.05 -3.24 12.09
N MET A 24 11.98 -2.46 12.67
CA MET A 24 13.34 -2.93 12.98
C MET A 24 13.40 -3.90 14.16
N SER A 25 12.30 -4.10 14.90
CA SER A 25 12.25 -5.06 15.99
C SER A 25 11.97 -6.50 15.54
N GLU A 26 11.88 -6.76 14.24
CA GLU A 26 11.17 -7.95 13.71
C GLU A 26 12.03 -8.85 12.82
N ASP A 27 11.50 -10.04 12.56
CA ASP A 27 12.26 -11.17 11.98
C ASP A 27 12.80 -10.84 10.58
N TRP A 28 12.07 -10.06 9.78
CA TRP A 28 12.53 -9.69 8.43
C TRP A 28 13.81 -8.85 8.50
N ALA A 29 13.88 -7.87 9.40
CA ALA A 29 15.04 -7.00 9.54
C ALA A 29 16.28 -7.79 10.00
N TRP A 30 16.08 -8.76 10.91
CA TRP A 30 17.12 -9.70 11.33
C TRP A 30 17.61 -10.57 10.19
N GLN A 31 16.70 -11.25 9.49
CA GLN A 31 17.04 -12.15 8.38
C GLN A 31 17.77 -11.43 7.24
N LYS A 32 17.38 -10.20 6.92
CA LYS A 32 18.08 -9.38 5.92
C LYS A 32 19.45 -8.94 6.42
N ALA A 33 19.58 -8.50 7.67
CA ALA A 33 20.88 -8.15 8.24
C ALA A 33 21.84 -9.34 8.26
N ASP A 34 21.37 -10.54 8.63
CA ASP A 34 22.15 -11.78 8.58
C ASP A 34 22.60 -12.09 7.16
N THR A 35 21.69 -11.99 6.18
CA THR A 35 21.99 -12.25 4.77
C THR A 35 23.05 -11.29 4.23
N ILE A 36 22.92 -10.00 4.54
CA ILE A 36 23.89 -8.97 4.16
C ILE A 36 25.25 -9.22 4.82
N SER A 37 25.25 -9.59 6.10
CA SER A 37 26.48 -9.80 6.87
C SER A 37 27.37 -10.95 6.38
N LYS A 38 26.86 -11.82 5.49
CA LYS A 38 27.61 -12.90 4.82
C LYS A 38 28.67 -12.37 3.87
N ASP A 39 28.47 -11.17 3.31
CA ASP A 39 29.47 -10.52 2.47
C ASP A 39 30.45 -9.73 3.37
N PRO A 40 31.76 -10.06 3.35
CA PRO A 40 32.78 -9.36 4.13
C PRO A 40 32.83 -7.85 3.92
N GLU A 41 32.50 -7.36 2.72
CA GLU A 41 32.56 -5.93 2.39
C GLU A 41 31.42 -5.13 3.04
N THR A 42 30.27 -5.78 3.24
CA THR A 42 29.08 -5.15 3.84
C THR A 42 28.87 -5.53 5.30
N HIS A 43 29.66 -6.47 5.82
CA HIS A 43 29.67 -6.86 7.23
C HIS A 43 29.84 -5.65 8.16
N GLY A 44 28.96 -5.55 9.17
CA GLY A 44 28.92 -4.44 10.12
C GLY A 44 28.25 -3.17 9.61
N SER A 45 27.65 -3.19 8.41
CA SER A 45 26.84 -2.07 7.91
C SER A 45 25.47 -2.04 8.59
N ALA A 46 24.94 -0.84 8.83
CA ALA A 46 23.60 -0.62 9.32
C ALA A 46 22.58 -0.73 8.18
N LEU A 47 21.55 -1.55 8.39
CA LEU A 47 20.48 -1.78 7.44
C LEU A 47 19.50 -0.60 7.41
N VAL A 48 19.19 -0.09 6.22
CA VAL A 48 18.13 0.89 5.97
C VAL A 48 17.09 0.30 5.00
N PRO A 49 15.99 -0.26 5.53
CA PRO A 49 14.90 -0.81 4.72
C PRO A 49 14.09 0.32 4.08
N ILE A 50 13.73 0.20 2.81
CA ILE A 50 12.90 1.15 2.08
C ILE A 50 11.49 0.59 1.97
N ILE A 51 10.57 1.15 2.76
CA ILE A 51 9.15 0.84 2.70
C ILE A 51 8.53 1.69 1.60
N LEU A 52 7.86 1.03 0.66
CA LEU A 52 7.19 1.67 -0.46
C LEU A 52 5.68 1.64 -0.29
N GLY A 53 4.97 2.52 -0.98
CA GLY A 53 3.53 2.36 -1.12
C GLY A 53 2.96 3.16 -2.28
N SER A 54 1.86 2.66 -2.82
CA SER A 54 1.06 3.34 -3.84
C SER A 54 -0.42 3.29 -3.45
N ASP A 55 -1.20 4.22 -3.98
CA ASP A 55 -2.66 4.20 -3.85
C ASP A 55 -3.27 4.97 -5.02
N LYS A 56 -3.86 4.25 -5.98
CA LYS A 56 -4.52 4.82 -7.14
C LYS A 56 -5.55 5.85 -6.70
N THR A 57 -5.37 7.10 -7.11
CA THR A 57 -6.28 8.16 -6.70
C THR A 57 -6.83 8.97 -7.85
N THR A 58 -8.14 9.18 -7.86
CA THR A 58 -8.84 10.16 -8.69
C THR A 58 -8.75 11.55 -8.05
N VAL A 59 -8.18 12.52 -8.77
CA VAL A 59 -7.88 13.86 -8.23
C VAL A 59 -9.00 14.87 -8.53
N SER A 60 -9.84 14.64 -9.54
CA SER A 60 -10.96 15.52 -9.89
C SER A 60 -12.30 14.78 -9.99
N VAL A 61 -13.30 15.29 -9.26
CA VAL A 61 -14.70 14.89 -9.40
C VAL A 61 -15.43 16.00 -10.15
N GLY A 62 -15.86 15.73 -11.39
CA GLY A 62 -16.81 16.58 -12.13
C GLY A 62 -16.29 17.38 -13.34
N MET A 63 -14.98 17.47 -13.62
CA MET A 63 -14.45 18.21 -14.78
C MET A 63 -13.27 17.52 -15.52
N GLY A 64 -13.27 16.19 -15.54
CA GLY A 64 -12.24 15.33 -16.13
C GLY A 64 -11.79 14.31 -15.10
N ASN A 65 -11.90 13.01 -15.39
CA ASN A 65 -11.55 11.94 -14.46
C ASN A 65 -10.03 11.73 -14.45
N ASN A 66 -9.27 12.66 -13.87
CA ASN A 66 -7.82 12.53 -13.83
C ASN A 66 -7.41 11.59 -12.69
N GLU A 67 -6.72 10.51 -13.03
CA GLU A 67 -6.23 9.49 -12.10
C GLU A 67 -4.70 9.46 -12.12
N TYR A 68 -4.08 9.27 -10.96
CA TYR A 68 -2.63 9.10 -10.83
C TYR A 68 -2.30 8.08 -9.74
N TYR A 69 -1.14 7.43 -9.85
CA TYR A 69 -0.54 6.62 -8.79
C TYR A 69 0.57 7.40 -8.10
N PRO A 70 0.32 8.11 -6.98
CA PRO A 70 1.40 8.62 -6.15
C PRO A 70 2.22 7.46 -5.57
N LEU A 71 3.55 7.56 -5.68
CA LEU A 71 4.51 6.63 -5.10
C LEU A 71 5.12 7.25 -3.86
N TYR A 72 4.95 6.58 -2.72
CA TYR A 72 5.46 6.97 -1.42
C TYR A 72 6.66 6.11 -1.02
N ALA A 73 7.59 6.70 -0.28
CA ALA A 73 8.70 6.00 0.33
C ALA A 73 8.91 6.44 1.79
N SER A 74 9.42 5.51 2.59
CA SER A 74 9.74 5.70 4.00
C SER A 74 10.87 4.74 4.41
N ILE A 75 11.60 5.01 5.49
CA ILE A 75 12.66 4.11 5.98
C ILE A 75 12.18 3.24 7.14
N GLY A 76 12.54 1.96 7.18
CA GLY A 76 12.17 1.01 8.23
C GLY A 76 12.64 1.41 9.64
N ASN A 77 13.72 2.19 9.71
CA ASN A 77 14.37 2.60 10.97
C ASN A 77 13.53 3.55 11.83
N VAL A 78 12.49 4.16 11.27
CA VAL A 78 11.57 5.06 11.99
C VAL A 78 10.51 4.25 12.74
N HIS A 79 10.30 4.58 14.02
CA HIS A 79 9.25 3.97 14.84
C HIS A 79 7.85 4.21 14.27
N ASN A 80 6.94 3.26 14.50
CA ASN A 80 5.59 3.28 13.94
C ASN A 80 4.79 4.51 14.39
N ASN A 81 4.96 4.96 15.64
CA ASN A 81 4.30 6.17 16.13
C ASN A 81 4.72 7.43 15.35
N VAL A 82 6.01 7.60 15.04
CA VAL A 82 6.55 8.72 14.26
C VAL A 82 6.04 8.64 12.81
N ARG A 83 6.07 7.43 12.23
CA ARG A 83 5.57 7.20 10.87
C ARG A 83 4.08 7.53 10.75
N ARG A 84 3.28 7.17 11.77
CA ARG A 84 1.84 7.46 11.86
C ARG A 84 1.54 8.92 12.16
N ALA A 85 2.37 9.61 12.93
CA ALA A 85 2.15 10.99 13.36
C ALA A 85 2.32 12.02 12.22
N HIS A 86 2.63 11.58 11.00
CA HIS A 86 2.87 12.43 9.82
C HIS A 86 4.06 13.39 9.97
N CYS A 87 5.01 13.10 10.87
CA CYS A 87 6.24 13.86 11.11
C CYS A 87 7.30 13.62 10.01
N ASP A 88 6.95 13.86 8.74
CA ASP A 88 7.84 13.77 7.57
C ASP A 88 8.59 12.45 7.32
N ALA A 89 8.29 11.40 8.10
CA ALA A 89 8.79 10.06 7.88
C ALA A 89 8.35 9.41 6.55
N LEU A 90 7.24 9.87 5.94
CA LEU A 90 6.76 9.42 4.64
C LEU A 90 6.87 10.57 3.63
N VAL A 91 7.51 10.29 2.49
CA VAL A 91 7.74 11.24 1.39
C VAL A 91 7.16 10.70 0.09
N ILE A 92 6.75 11.60 -0.82
CA ILE A 92 6.40 11.24 -2.21
C ILE A 92 7.69 11.22 -3.02
N ILE A 93 7.95 10.12 -3.73
CA ILE A 93 9.15 9.96 -4.58
C ILE A 93 8.82 9.96 -6.08
N GLY A 94 7.54 9.86 -6.44
CA GLY A 94 7.13 9.95 -7.83
C GLY A 94 5.63 9.84 -8.02
N PHE A 95 5.20 10.00 -9.27
CA PHE A 95 3.87 9.64 -9.74
C PHE A 95 4.05 8.66 -10.89
N LEU A 96 3.34 7.52 -10.87
CA LEU A 96 3.40 6.53 -11.93
C LEU A 96 2.38 6.90 -13.02
N ALA A 97 2.82 6.81 -14.27
CA ALA A 97 1.98 7.13 -15.42
C ALA A 97 0.88 6.08 -15.60
N ILE A 98 -0.33 6.55 -15.94
CA ILE A 98 -1.45 5.70 -16.33
C ILE A 98 -1.63 5.89 -17.83
N PRO A 99 -1.24 4.92 -18.67
CA PRO A 99 -1.41 5.05 -20.10
C PRO A 99 -2.90 5.00 -20.44
N GLU A 100 -3.35 5.95 -21.26
CA GLU A 100 -4.69 5.96 -21.82
C GLU A 100 -4.67 5.34 -23.23
N THR A 101 -5.74 4.64 -23.57
CA THR A 101 -5.96 4.12 -24.93
C THR A 101 -7.41 4.36 -25.32
N ASP A 102 -7.70 4.30 -26.63
CA ASP A 102 -9.06 4.40 -27.11
C ASP A 102 -9.88 3.18 -26.67
N ARG A 103 -11.20 3.37 -26.61
CA ARG A 103 -12.13 2.32 -26.12
C ARG A 103 -11.96 0.98 -26.85
N LYS A 104 -11.54 1.01 -28.12
CA LYS A 104 -11.31 -0.17 -28.95
C LYS A 104 -10.23 -1.09 -28.37
N HIS A 105 -9.13 -0.54 -27.85
CA HIS A 105 -8.00 -1.32 -27.32
C HIS A 105 -7.97 -1.37 -25.78
N SER A 106 -8.87 -0.67 -25.09
CA SER A 106 -8.95 -0.68 -23.62
C SER A 106 -9.16 -2.05 -22.97
N LYS A 107 -9.68 -3.03 -23.73
CA LYS A 107 -9.90 -4.42 -23.29
C LYS A 107 -8.95 -5.41 -23.95
N ASP A 108 -7.98 -4.93 -24.72
CA ASP A 108 -6.97 -5.78 -25.34
C ASP A 108 -6.02 -6.33 -24.26
N ASP A 109 -5.80 -7.63 -24.27
CA ASP A 109 -4.94 -8.29 -23.28
C ASP A 109 -3.50 -7.78 -23.40
N MET A 110 -3.04 -7.50 -24.63
CA MET A 110 -1.72 -6.90 -24.84
C MET A 110 -1.58 -5.51 -24.21
N PHE A 111 -2.64 -4.70 -24.26
CA PHE A 111 -2.65 -3.40 -23.61
C PHE A 111 -2.64 -3.52 -22.08
N ARG A 112 -3.36 -4.51 -21.52
CA ARG A 112 -3.36 -4.78 -20.08
C ARG A 112 -1.97 -5.22 -19.59
N ILE A 113 -1.31 -6.13 -20.31
CA ILE A 113 0.06 -6.56 -19.99
C ILE A 113 1.01 -5.37 -20.12
N PHE A 114 0.92 -4.58 -21.20
CA PHE A 114 1.72 -3.36 -21.35
C PHE A 114 1.53 -2.37 -20.18
N HIS A 115 0.28 -2.12 -19.76
CA HIS A 115 -0.03 -1.24 -18.64
C HIS A 115 0.63 -1.74 -17.34
N CYS A 116 0.56 -3.04 -17.06
CA CYS A 116 1.23 -3.64 -15.90
C CYS A 116 2.76 -3.57 -16.02
N GLN A 117 3.34 -3.88 -17.20
CA GLN A 117 4.79 -3.82 -17.39
C GLN A 117 5.31 -2.38 -17.29
N LEU A 118 4.57 -1.38 -17.76
CA LEU A 118 4.93 0.02 -17.59
C LEU A 118 5.02 0.40 -16.10
N PHE A 119 4.09 -0.08 -15.28
CA PHE A 119 4.12 0.13 -13.83
C PHE A 119 5.44 -0.40 -13.22
N HIS A 120 5.82 -1.63 -13.56
CA HIS A 120 7.09 -2.24 -13.11
C HIS A 120 8.33 -1.50 -13.63
N SER A 121 8.36 -1.18 -14.91
CA SER A 121 9.46 -0.45 -15.53
C SER A 121 9.66 0.94 -14.92
N LEU A 122 8.57 1.63 -14.55
CA LEU A 122 8.65 2.92 -13.86
C LEU A 122 9.18 2.78 -12.43
N LEU A 123 8.73 1.78 -11.67
CA LEU A 123 9.26 1.51 -10.34
C LEU A 123 10.77 1.21 -10.39
N SER A 124 11.20 0.33 -11.31
CA SER A 124 12.62 0.03 -11.51
C SER A 124 13.43 1.28 -11.88
N ALA A 125 12.91 2.11 -12.80
CA ALA A 125 13.58 3.33 -13.21
C ALA A 125 13.72 4.35 -12.08
N ILE A 126 12.66 4.58 -11.29
CA ILE A 126 12.67 5.50 -10.14
C ILE A 126 13.66 5.01 -9.07
N LEU A 127 13.62 3.72 -8.76
CA LEU A 127 14.42 3.12 -7.70
C LEU A 127 15.85 2.78 -8.14
N SER A 128 16.18 2.90 -9.42
CA SER A 128 17.48 2.51 -10.00
C SER A 128 18.71 3.04 -9.24
N SER A 129 18.62 4.25 -8.70
CA SER A 129 19.68 4.87 -7.88
C SER A 129 20.01 4.09 -6.59
N LEU A 130 19.10 3.25 -6.09
CA LEU A 130 19.33 2.41 -4.91
C LEU A 130 20.18 1.17 -5.22
N LYS A 131 20.23 0.69 -6.46
CA LYS A 131 20.85 -0.61 -6.80
C LYS A 131 22.30 -0.72 -6.31
N SER A 132 23.10 0.32 -6.50
CA SER A 132 24.49 0.34 -6.02
C SER A 132 24.57 0.34 -4.50
N ALA A 133 23.71 1.10 -3.83
CA ALA A 133 23.67 1.26 -2.38
C ALA A 133 23.04 0.05 -1.65
N MET A 134 22.52 -0.94 -2.40
CA MET A 134 22.05 -2.23 -1.88
C MET A 134 23.13 -3.33 -1.90
N THR A 135 24.23 -3.12 -2.63
CA THR A 135 25.36 -4.07 -2.69
C THR A 135 26.64 -3.51 -2.09
N LYS A 136 26.75 -2.17 -2.02
CA LYS A 136 27.89 -1.46 -1.42
C LYS A 136 27.35 -0.49 -0.40
N TYR A 137 28.00 -0.42 0.76
CA TYR A 137 27.61 0.54 1.78
C TYR A 137 27.95 1.97 1.35
N GLU A 138 27.13 2.92 1.80
CA GLU A 138 27.39 4.34 1.73
C GLU A 138 27.72 4.86 3.14
N VAL A 139 28.67 5.78 3.26
CA VAL A 139 28.97 6.40 4.56
C VAL A 139 28.08 7.62 4.73
N LEU A 140 27.18 7.55 5.71
CA LEU A 140 26.21 8.60 6.00
C LEU A 140 26.35 9.10 7.44
N ARG A 141 26.22 10.42 7.63
CA ARG A 141 25.99 11.01 8.95
C ARG A 141 24.54 10.80 9.37
N CYS A 142 24.31 9.99 10.40
CA CYS A 142 22.98 9.77 10.97
C CYS A 142 22.52 10.95 11.83
N GLY A 143 21.23 11.00 12.16
CA GLY A 143 20.63 12.05 13.00
C GLY A 143 21.15 12.14 14.44
N ASP A 144 21.93 11.17 14.91
CA ASP A 144 22.66 11.23 16.19
C ASP A 144 24.09 11.79 16.05
N GLY A 145 24.41 12.36 14.87
CA GLY A 145 25.68 12.99 14.56
C GLY A 145 26.81 12.04 14.16
N HIS A 146 26.64 10.73 14.25
CA HIS A 146 27.69 9.75 13.94
C HIS A 146 27.65 9.31 12.48
N PHE A 147 28.83 9.08 11.90
CA PHE A 147 28.97 8.50 10.57
C PHE A 147 28.92 6.99 10.63
N ARG A 148 28.09 6.38 9.78
CA ARG A 148 27.92 4.93 9.71
C ARG A 148 27.93 4.43 8.29
N ARG A 149 28.36 3.19 8.11
CA ARG A 149 28.19 2.44 6.86
C ARG A 149 26.73 2.02 6.78
N ILE A 150 26.02 2.52 5.78
CA ILE A 150 24.61 2.26 5.53
C ILE A 150 24.49 1.37 4.31
N ILE A 151 23.68 0.33 4.42
CA ILE A 151 23.28 -0.48 3.27
C ILE A 151 21.77 -0.48 3.17
N TYR A 152 21.27 -0.30 1.96
CA TYR A 152 19.84 -0.21 1.70
C TYR A 152 19.26 -1.56 1.31
N SER A 153 17.98 -1.77 1.59
CA SER A 153 17.23 -2.92 1.10
C SER A 153 15.79 -2.51 0.77
N LEU A 154 15.17 -3.15 -0.22
CA LEU A 154 13.73 -2.96 -0.45
C LEU A 154 12.96 -3.71 0.64
N GLY A 155 12.19 -2.95 1.41
CA GLY A 155 11.31 -3.46 2.47
C GLY A 155 9.86 -3.60 1.99
N PRO A 156 8.91 -3.69 2.93
CA PRO A 156 7.52 -3.94 2.60
C PRO A 156 6.92 -2.91 1.63
N TYR A 157 6.07 -3.40 0.75
CA TYR A 157 5.27 -2.59 -0.16
C TYR A 157 3.83 -2.53 0.34
N ILE A 158 3.35 -1.32 0.62
CA ILE A 158 2.01 -1.03 1.09
C ILE A 158 1.12 -0.71 -0.12
N ALA A 159 0.20 -1.61 -0.42
CA ALA A 159 -0.68 -1.56 -1.60
C ALA A 159 -2.04 -2.18 -1.28
N ASP A 160 -3.08 -1.77 -2.00
CA ASP A 160 -4.39 -2.40 -1.93
C ASP A 160 -4.40 -3.72 -2.71
N TYR A 161 -5.53 -4.44 -2.71
CA TYR A 161 -5.58 -5.74 -3.39
C TYR A 161 -5.30 -5.65 -4.90
N GLU A 162 -5.82 -4.63 -5.60
CA GLU A 162 -5.63 -4.54 -7.05
C GLU A 162 -4.18 -4.20 -7.39
N GLU A 163 -3.54 -3.33 -6.61
CA GLU A 163 -2.13 -3.01 -6.74
C GLU A 163 -1.22 -4.18 -6.33
N GLN A 164 -1.57 -4.93 -5.28
CA GLN A 164 -0.84 -6.14 -4.88
C GLN A 164 -0.80 -7.18 -6.00
N LEU A 165 -1.88 -7.32 -6.78
CA LEU A 165 -1.92 -8.20 -7.95
C LEU A 165 -0.99 -7.72 -9.07
N VAL A 166 -0.97 -6.41 -9.34
CA VAL A 166 -0.05 -5.81 -10.34
C VAL A 166 1.40 -6.04 -9.92
N LEU A 167 1.72 -5.77 -8.64
CA LEU A 167 3.05 -5.93 -8.06
C LEU A 167 3.54 -7.38 -8.13
N SER A 168 2.69 -8.33 -7.77
CA SER A 168 3.04 -9.76 -7.75
C SER A 168 2.89 -10.48 -9.08
N CYS A 169 2.43 -9.79 -10.14
CA CYS A 169 2.13 -10.37 -11.44
C CYS A 169 1.09 -11.51 -11.36
N ILE A 170 0.11 -11.39 -10.46
CA ILE A 170 -0.91 -12.42 -10.20
C ILE A 170 -2.26 -12.05 -10.80
N VAL A 171 -2.98 -13.04 -11.31
CA VAL A 171 -4.32 -12.89 -11.88
C VAL A 171 -5.35 -12.53 -10.80
N LYS A 172 -6.31 -11.66 -11.14
CA LYS A 172 -7.39 -11.25 -10.23
C LYS A 172 -8.18 -12.43 -9.65
N HIS A 173 -8.61 -12.26 -8.39
CA HIS A 173 -9.31 -13.24 -7.54
C HIS A 173 -8.43 -14.32 -6.90
N TRP A 174 -7.13 -14.33 -7.15
CA TRP A 174 -6.17 -15.18 -6.44
C TRP A 174 -5.51 -14.43 -5.27
N CYS A 175 -4.82 -15.19 -4.42
CA CYS A 175 -3.99 -14.62 -3.37
C CYS A 175 -2.61 -14.23 -3.93
N PRO A 176 -2.15 -12.99 -3.71
CA PRO A 176 -0.83 -12.55 -4.18
C PRO A 176 0.32 -13.08 -3.31
N LYS A 177 0.02 -13.56 -2.09
CA LYS A 177 1.02 -14.09 -1.14
C LYS A 177 1.17 -15.61 -1.17
N CYS A 178 0.11 -16.38 -1.42
CA CYS A 178 0.16 -17.84 -1.37
C CYS A 178 -0.49 -18.49 -2.60
N ILE A 179 -0.23 -19.78 -2.78
CA ILE A 179 -0.76 -20.57 -3.91
C ILE A 179 -2.15 -21.17 -3.66
N ALA A 180 -2.91 -20.63 -2.69
CA ALA A 180 -4.27 -21.10 -2.42
C ALA A 180 -5.15 -21.00 -3.67
N ILE A 181 -5.92 -22.05 -3.93
CA ILE A 181 -6.73 -22.19 -5.15
C ILE A 181 -7.86 -21.15 -5.12
N ARG A 182 -8.06 -20.41 -6.22
CA ARG A 182 -9.10 -19.37 -6.30
C ARG A 182 -10.51 -19.83 -5.93
N THR A 183 -10.86 -21.09 -6.16
CA THR A 183 -12.18 -21.64 -5.82
C THR A 183 -12.31 -22.03 -4.36
N ASP A 184 -11.19 -22.24 -3.66
CA ASP A 184 -11.11 -22.60 -2.24
C ASP A 184 -9.93 -21.89 -1.57
N LEU A 185 -10.03 -20.58 -1.40
CA LEU A 185 -8.95 -19.80 -0.78
C LEU A 185 -8.74 -20.18 0.70
N ASP A 186 -9.74 -20.78 1.35
CA ASP A 186 -9.62 -21.25 2.73
C ASP A 186 -8.94 -22.62 2.85
N GLY A 187 -8.76 -23.34 1.72
CA GLY A 187 -8.10 -24.65 1.65
C GLY A 187 -6.60 -24.63 1.99
N GLY A 188 -6.04 -23.44 2.21
CA GLY A 188 -4.63 -23.23 2.53
C GLY A 188 -3.74 -23.14 1.29
N GLY A 189 -2.45 -22.91 1.52
CA GLY A 189 -1.45 -22.80 0.47
C GLY A 189 -0.11 -22.37 1.06
N VAL A 190 0.98 -22.77 0.40
CA VAL A 190 2.31 -22.28 0.74
C VAL A 190 2.53 -20.88 0.16
N TYR A 191 3.42 -20.12 0.80
CA TYR A 191 3.82 -18.81 0.31
C TYR A 191 4.46 -18.91 -1.07
N ARG A 192 4.15 -17.92 -1.92
CA ARG A 192 4.84 -17.71 -3.19
C ARG A 192 6.24 -17.15 -2.89
N CYS A 193 7.19 -17.52 -3.73
CA CYS A 193 8.54 -16.95 -3.73
C CYS A 193 9.03 -16.83 -5.18
N CYS A 194 9.99 -15.95 -5.42
CA CYS A 194 10.57 -15.74 -6.74
C CYS A 194 11.13 -17.04 -7.32
N GLU A 195 11.85 -17.84 -6.53
CA GLU A 195 12.44 -19.11 -6.97
C GLU A 195 11.40 -20.08 -7.54
N HIS A 196 10.24 -20.19 -6.88
CA HIS A 196 9.15 -21.05 -7.35
C HIS A 196 8.47 -20.46 -8.58
N THR A 197 8.21 -19.15 -8.60
CA THR A 197 7.60 -18.45 -9.74
C THR A 197 8.47 -18.57 -10.98
N ASP A 198 9.78 -18.33 -10.88
CA ASP A 198 10.73 -18.40 -11.99
C ASP A 198 10.82 -19.84 -12.53
N PHE A 199 10.91 -20.84 -11.64
CA PHE A 199 10.88 -22.25 -12.06
C PHE A 199 9.62 -22.61 -12.85
N LEU A 200 8.45 -22.13 -12.42
CA LEU A 200 7.20 -22.37 -13.15
C LEU A 200 7.21 -21.69 -14.51
N ILE A 201 7.72 -20.46 -14.60
CA ILE A 201 7.81 -19.70 -15.85
C ILE A 201 8.71 -20.40 -16.87
N ASP A 202 9.82 -20.98 -16.42
CA ASP A 202 10.77 -21.68 -17.28
C ASP A 202 10.23 -23.02 -17.80
N GLU A 203 9.41 -23.73 -17.00
CA GLU A 203 8.98 -25.10 -17.28
C GLU A 203 7.58 -25.21 -17.91
N LEU A 204 6.70 -24.24 -17.68
CA LEU A 204 5.28 -24.32 -18.07
C LEU A 204 4.93 -23.35 -19.20
N CYS A 205 3.94 -23.73 -20.02
CA CYS A 205 3.40 -22.81 -21.01
C CYS A 205 2.47 -21.76 -20.38
N GLY A 206 2.27 -20.64 -21.09
CA GLY A 206 1.47 -19.51 -20.61
C GLY A 206 0.05 -19.86 -20.17
N ASP A 207 -0.64 -20.78 -20.87
CA ASP A 207 -2.00 -21.19 -20.51
C ASP A 207 -2.04 -21.91 -19.15
N VAL A 208 -1.08 -22.81 -18.89
CA VAL A 208 -0.98 -23.55 -17.62
C VAL A 208 -0.56 -22.60 -16.49
N LEU A 209 0.41 -21.71 -16.74
CA LEU A 209 0.80 -20.67 -15.78
C LEU A 209 -0.39 -19.81 -15.34
N TRP A 210 -1.22 -19.42 -16.30
CA TRP A 210 -2.38 -18.57 -16.06
C TRP A 210 -3.50 -19.32 -15.32
N ASP A 211 -3.88 -20.50 -15.82
CA ASP A 211 -5.06 -21.23 -15.34
C ASP A 211 -4.81 -21.97 -14.01
N GLU A 212 -3.63 -22.59 -13.85
CA GLU A 212 -3.32 -23.42 -12.68
C GLU A 212 -2.57 -22.65 -11.59
N PHE A 213 -1.66 -21.74 -11.98
CA PHE A 213 -0.77 -21.04 -11.04
C PHE A 213 -1.07 -19.55 -10.89
N SER A 214 -1.95 -19.00 -11.73
CA SER A 214 -2.36 -17.59 -11.77
C SER A 214 -1.21 -16.60 -11.95
N ILE A 215 -0.15 -17.03 -12.63
CA ILE A 215 1.03 -16.22 -12.93
C ILE A 215 0.88 -15.62 -14.33
N ILE A 216 1.12 -14.31 -14.45
CA ILE A 216 1.21 -13.64 -15.74
C ILE A 216 2.67 -13.70 -16.20
N GLY A 217 3.03 -14.76 -16.92
CA GLY A 217 4.43 -15.05 -17.31
C GLY A 217 5.07 -14.00 -18.23
N ASP A 218 4.27 -13.18 -18.92
CA ASP A 218 4.77 -12.09 -19.78
C ASP A 218 5.25 -10.85 -18.99
N LEU A 219 5.02 -10.80 -17.67
CA LEU A 219 5.40 -9.68 -16.83
C LEU A 219 6.68 -9.97 -16.06
N VAL A 220 7.57 -8.98 -16.03
CA VAL A 220 8.78 -9.00 -15.19
C VAL A 220 8.57 -8.05 -14.01
N PRO A 221 8.47 -8.55 -12.77
CA PRO A 221 8.29 -7.69 -11.61
C PRO A 221 9.53 -6.85 -11.35
N PHE A 222 9.33 -5.58 -10.95
CA PHE A 222 10.42 -4.63 -10.75
C PHE A 222 11.43 -5.08 -9.68
N THR A 223 11.07 -5.98 -8.77
CA THR A 223 11.99 -6.48 -7.74
C THR A 223 13.12 -7.33 -8.31
N ASN A 224 12.94 -7.96 -9.47
CA ASN A 224 13.97 -8.77 -10.14
C ASN A 224 15.18 -7.93 -10.55
N ASP A 225 14.99 -6.61 -10.67
CA ASP A 225 16.03 -5.64 -10.96
C ASP A 225 16.92 -5.28 -9.75
N PHE A 226 16.54 -5.70 -8.54
CA PHE A 226 17.18 -5.31 -7.28
C PHE A 226 17.66 -6.54 -6.50
N PRO A 227 18.86 -6.46 -5.89
CA PRO A 227 19.41 -7.59 -5.15
C PRO A 227 18.58 -7.88 -3.90
N GLN A 228 18.34 -9.18 -3.63
CA GLN A 228 17.69 -9.67 -2.42
C GLN A 228 16.25 -9.14 -2.19
N ALA A 229 15.56 -8.76 -3.28
CA ALA A 229 14.17 -8.30 -3.26
C ALA A 229 13.25 -9.35 -3.90
N ASP A 230 12.28 -9.84 -3.13
CA ASP A 230 11.21 -10.73 -3.61
C ASP A 230 9.86 -10.06 -3.35
N ILE A 231 9.13 -9.71 -4.41
CA ILE A 231 7.85 -9.03 -4.25
C ILE A 231 6.84 -9.84 -3.43
N HIS A 232 6.84 -11.18 -3.52
CA HIS A 232 5.90 -12.04 -2.81
C HIS A 232 6.12 -12.02 -1.29
N GLU A 233 7.39 -11.90 -0.87
CA GLU A 233 7.77 -11.66 0.52
C GLU A 233 7.30 -10.27 0.98
N LEU A 234 7.61 -9.24 0.17
CA LEU A 234 7.49 -7.82 0.54
C LEU A 234 6.06 -7.28 0.56
N LEU A 235 5.03 -8.00 0.09
CA LEU A 235 3.65 -7.51 0.19
C LEU A 235 3.21 -7.36 1.65
N SER A 236 2.83 -6.14 2.05
CA SER A 236 2.34 -5.84 3.40
C SER A 236 0.83 -6.09 3.56
N PHE A 237 0.36 -6.11 4.81
CA PHE A 237 -1.06 -6.04 5.14
C PHE A 237 -1.67 -4.70 4.72
N ASP A 238 -2.99 -4.69 4.51
CA ASP A 238 -3.75 -3.47 4.39
C ASP A 238 -5.06 -3.51 5.18
N LEU A 239 -5.01 -2.94 6.39
CA LEU A 239 -6.17 -2.83 7.28
C LEU A 239 -7.35 -2.12 6.60
N LEU A 240 -7.09 -1.13 5.73
CA LEU A 240 -8.14 -0.31 5.17
C LEU A 240 -8.93 -1.05 4.09
N HIS A 241 -8.27 -1.53 3.02
CA HIS A 241 -8.99 -2.15 1.91
C HIS A 241 -9.31 -3.62 2.18
N GLN A 242 -8.47 -4.37 2.92
CA GLN A 242 -8.74 -5.77 3.20
C GLN A 242 -9.79 -5.94 4.31
N LEU A 243 -9.59 -5.33 5.48
CA LEU A 243 -10.45 -5.59 6.64
C LEU A 243 -11.66 -4.65 6.70
N ILE A 244 -11.41 -3.33 6.65
CA ILE A 244 -12.45 -2.33 6.92
C ILE A 244 -13.40 -2.17 5.73
N LYS A 245 -12.87 -1.90 4.53
CA LYS A 245 -13.68 -1.79 3.31
C LYS A 245 -14.10 -3.16 2.80
N GLY A 246 -13.16 -4.09 2.61
CA GLY A 246 -13.43 -5.42 2.07
C GLY A 246 -14.26 -6.31 3.00
N ALA A 247 -13.63 -6.89 4.03
CA ALA A 247 -14.25 -7.91 4.87
C ALA A 247 -15.47 -7.40 5.65
N PHE A 248 -15.41 -6.19 6.21
CA PHE A 248 -16.52 -5.65 6.98
C PHE A 248 -17.61 -5.02 6.10
N LYS A 249 -17.29 -3.95 5.36
CA LYS A 249 -18.30 -3.15 4.65
C LYS A 249 -18.82 -3.84 3.38
N ASP A 250 -17.93 -4.22 2.47
CA ASP A 250 -18.33 -4.73 1.15
C ASP A 250 -18.84 -6.18 1.23
N HIS A 251 -18.37 -6.96 2.21
CA HIS A 251 -18.84 -8.32 2.46
C HIS A 251 -19.93 -8.36 3.54
N LEU A 252 -19.59 -8.29 4.84
CA LEU A 252 -20.55 -8.61 5.90
C LEU A 252 -21.79 -7.70 5.91
N VAL A 253 -21.63 -6.37 5.80
CA VAL A 253 -22.78 -5.44 5.80
C VAL A 253 -23.71 -5.70 4.60
N ASN A 254 -23.13 -5.91 3.42
CA ASN A 254 -23.88 -6.27 2.22
C ASN A 254 -24.61 -7.61 2.37
N TRP A 255 -23.96 -8.61 2.98
CA TRP A 255 -24.57 -9.93 3.18
C TRP A 255 -25.75 -9.91 4.14
N VAL A 256 -25.74 -9.04 5.16
CA VAL A 256 -26.91 -8.81 6.02
C VAL A 256 -28.08 -8.28 5.19
N ALA A 257 -27.85 -7.29 4.33
CA ALA A 257 -28.90 -6.76 3.47
C ALA A 257 -29.46 -7.83 2.50
N LYS A 258 -28.59 -8.67 1.92
CA LYS A 258 -29.01 -9.81 1.09
C LYS A 258 -29.82 -10.84 1.88
N TYR A 259 -29.40 -11.13 3.11
CA TYR A 259 -30.10 -12.07 4.00
C TYR A 259 -31.50 -11.59 4.36
N LEU A 260 -31.64 -10.33 4.77
CA LEU A 260 -32.95 -9.78 5.09
C LEU A 260 -33.89 -9.84 3.87
N LYS A 261 -33.38 -9.54 2.67
CA LYS A 261 -34.16 -9.67 1.42
C LYS A 261 -34.56 -11.12 1.13
N ALA A 262 -33.65 -12.07 1.31
CA ALA A 262 -33.92 -13.49 1.08
C ALA A 262 -34.95 -14.07 2.06
N VAL A 263 -34.91 -13.68 3.33
CA VAL A 263 -35.77 -14.24 4.39
C VAL A 263 -37.13 -13.54 4.49
N HIS A 264 -37.18 -12.21 4.37
CA HIS A 264 -38.39 -11.43 4.62
C HIS A 264 -39.04 -10.85 3.35
N GLY A 265 -38.37 -10.99 2.19
CA GLY A 265 -38.76 -10.31 0.96
C GLY A 265 -38.38 -8.82 0.97
N THR A 266 -38.35 -8.21 -0.22
CA THR A 266 -37.78 -6.87 -0.45
C THR A 266 -38.39 -5.78 0.44
N ARG A 267 -39.72 -5.71 0.51
CA ARG A 267 -40.41 -4.64 1.25
C ARG A 267 -40.10 -4.66 2.75
N VAL A 268 -40.21 -5.83 3.38
CA VAL A 268 -39.96 -5.97 4.82
C VAL A 268 -38.47 -5.81 5.12
N ALA A 269 -37.60 -6.28 4.22
CA ALA A 269 -36.16 -6.04 4.35
C ALA A 269 -35.82 -4.53 4.33
N GLU A 270 -36.45 -3.75 3.46
CA GLU A 270 -36.28 -2.29 3.43
C GLU A 270 -36.79 -1.61 4.70
N GLU A 271 -37.92 -2.06 5.26
CA GLU A 271 -38.43 -1.59 6.56
C GLU A 271 -37.45 -1.90 7.71
N ILE A 272 -36.85 -3.09 7.72
CA ILE A 272 -35.83 -3.48 8.71
C ILE A 272 -34.55 -2.66 8.53
N MET A 273 -34.07 -2.48 7.30
CA MET A 273 -32.90 -1.66 7.02
C MET A 273 -33.13 -0.20 7.43
N SER A 274 -34.33 0.34 7.19
CA SER A 274 -34.71 1.67 7.68
C SER A 274 -34.71 1.73 9.21
N ASN A 275 -35.16 0.68 9.91
CA ASN A 275 -35.06 0.61 11.36
C ASN A 275 -33.60 0.60 11.84
N ILE A 276 -32.72 -0.14 11.16
CA ILE A 276 -31.28 -0.15 11.43
C ILE A 276 -30.70 1.27 11.26
N ASP A 277 -31.12 2.00 10.23
CA ASP A 277 -30.74 3.40 10.01
C ASP A 277 -31.23 4.34 11.11
N CYS A 278 -32.48 4.18 11.55
CA CYS A 278 -32.99 4.93 12.69
C CYS A 278 -32.14 4.69 13.95
N ARG A 279 -31.64 3.46 14.15
CA ARG A 279 -30.74 3.15 15.28
C ARG A 279 -29.40 3.86 15.15
N PHE A 280 -28.84 4.00 13.94
CA PHE A 280 -27.65 4.81 13.71
C PHE A 280 -27.86 6.29 14.01
N THR A 281 -29.01 6.83 13.61
CA THR A 281 -29.39 8.23 13.89
C THR A 281 -29.62 8.48 15.38
N ALA A 282 -30.13 7.48 16.11
CA ALA A 282 -30.41 7.57 17.54
C ALA A 282 -29.16 7.48 18.44
N VAL A 283 -27.98 7.19 17.87
CA VAL A 283 -26.73 7.12 18.64
C VAL A 283 -26.43 8.49 19.28
N PRO A 284 -26.27 8.57 20.62
CA PRO A 284 -25.99 9.83 21.29
C PRO A 284 -24.63 10.39 20.86
N SER A 285 -24.50 11.70 20.92
CA SER A 285 -23.22 12.35 20.63
C SER A 285 -22.16 11.92 21.64
N PHE A 286 -21.04 11.39 21.18
CA PHE A 286 -19.91 10.98 22.00
C PHE A 286 -18.59 11.37 21.32
N ALA A 287 -17.57 11.75 22.11
CA ALA A 287 -16.28 12.15 21.57
C ALA A 287 -15.63 10.99 20.78
N GLY A 288 -15.23 11.25 19.53
CA GLY A 288 -14.63 10.21 18.67
C GLY A 288 -15.62 9.20 18.07
N LEU A 289 -16.93 9.40 18.26
CA LEU A 289 -17.99 8.66 17.59
C LEU A 289 -18.68 9.55 16.56
N ARG A 290 -18.61 9.16 15.28
CA ARG A 290 -19.28 9.89 14.21
C ARG A 290 -20.77 9.56 14.22
N ARG A 291 -21.61 10.58 14.00
CA ARG A 291 -23.06 10.43 13.85
C ARG A 291 -23.43 10.17 12.39
N PHE A 292 -24.50 9.41 12.20
CA PHE A 292 -25.07 9.09 10.90
C PHE A 292 -26.51 9.61 10.83
N PRO A 293 -26.73 10.93 10.67
CA PRO A 293 -28.07 11.53 10.74
C PRO A 293 -29.01 11.08 9.61
N GLN A 294 -28.46 10.55 8.52
CA GLN A 294 -29.18 10.02 7.36
C GLN A 294 -29.08 8.49 7.24
N GLY A 295 -28.64 7.80 8.30
CA GLY A 295 -28.38 6.36 8.24
C GLY A 295 -27.12 6.01 7.44
N HIS A 296 -27.08 4.79 6.88
CA HIS A 296 -25.96 4.23 6.12
C HIS A 296 -26.06 4.49 4.60
N ASP A 297 -27.07 5.21 4.12
CA ASP A 297 -27.28 5.39 2.67
C ASP A 297 -26.46 6.56 2.08
N PHE A 298 -25.13 6.45 2.13
CA PHE A 298 -24.22 7.42 1.51
C PHE A 298 -23.81 6.99 0.10
N LYS A 299 -23.89 7.92 -0.86
CA LYS A 299 -23.43 7.70 -2.25
C LYS A 299 -21.92 7.47 -2.36
N GLN A 300 -21.12 7.94 -1.41
CA GLN A 300 -19.67 7.76 -1.40
C GLN A 300 -19.20 7.51 0.03
N TRP A 301 -18.59 6.35 0.26
CA TRP A 301 -18.06 5.93 1.57
C TRP A 301 -16.56 6.16 1.62
N THR A 302 -16.09 6.90 2.62
CA THR A 302 -14.66 7.02 2.95
C THR A 302 -14.20 5.91 3.90
N GLY A 303 -12.89 5.74 4.04
CA GLY A 303 -12.32 4.86 5.07
C GLY A 303 -12.75 5.23 6.49
N ASN A 304 -12.87 6.53 6.78
CA ASN A 304 -13.32 7.03 8.06
C ASN A 304 -14.81 6.77 8.32
N ASP A 305 -15.65 6.82 7.29
CA ASP A 305 -17.06 6.45 7.40
C ASP A 305 -17.20 4.98 7.78
N SER A 306 -16.45 4.11 7.10
CA SER A 306 -16.46 2.66 7.36
C SER A 306 -15.99 2.33 8.78
N LYS A 307 -14.89 2.95 9.25
CA LYS A 307 -14.41 2.82 10.64
C LYS A 307 -15.44 3.28 11.67
N ALA A 308 -16.20 4.33 11.39
CA ALA A 308 -17.25 4.80 12.27
C ALA A 308 -18.45 3.83 12.28
N LEU A 309 -18.84 3.30 11.12
CA LEU A 309 -19.92 2.32 11.01
C LEU A 309 -19.62 1.06 11.83
N MET A 310 -18.38 0.56 11.79
CA MET A 310 -17.94 -0.60 12.59
C MET A 310 -18.27 -0.47 14.09
N LYS A 311 -18.22 0.76 14.64
CA LYS A 311 -18.49 1.01 16.07
C LYS A 311 -19.97 0.88 16.44
N VAL A 312 -20.88 1.06 15.48
CA VAL A 312 -22.33 1.15 15.72
C VAL A 312 -23.13 0.05 15.03
N PHE A 313 -22.55 -0.67 14.07
CA PHE A 313 -23.27 -1.67 13.27
C PHE A 313 -23.75 -2.87 14.10
N LEU A 314 -22.87 -3.44 14.92
CA LEU A 314 -23.19 -4.63 15.72
C LEU A 314 -24.40 -4.43 16.65
N PRO A 315 -24.50 -3.34 17.45
CA PRO A 315 -25.72 -3.11 18.24
C PRO A 315 -26.94 -2.78 17.38
N ALA A 316 -26.77 -2.17 16.20
CA ALA A 316 -27.89 -1.81 15.35
C ALA A 316 -28.60 -3.02 14.72
N ILE A 317 -27.88 -4.10 14.41
CA ILE A 317 -28.49 -5.34 13.85
C ILE A 317 -29.10 -6.27 14.91
N LYS A 318 -28.99 -5.93 16.20
CA LYS A 318 -29.52 -6.76 17.30
C LYS A 318 -31.03 -6.95 17.16
N GLY A 319 -31.48 -8.21 17.13
CA GLY A 319 -32.89 -8.57 16.96
C GLY A 319 -33.39 -8.55 15.52
N HIS A 320 -32.55 -8.12 14.57
CA HIS A 320 -32.83 -8.15 13.13
C HIS A 320 -32.01 -9.21 12.38
N ALA A 321 -30.89 -9.68 12.97
CA ALA A 321 -30.06 -10.73 12.40
C ALA A 321 -29.95 -11.94 13.36
N PRO A 322 -29.78 -13.17 12.83
CA PRO A 322 -29.50 -14.37 13.63
C PRO A 322 -28.29 -14.22 14.55
N GLY A 323 -28.30 -14.95 15.67
CA GLY A 323 -27.20 -14.93 16.64
C GLY A 323 -25.84 -15.28 16.03
N GLU A 324 -25.79 -16.20 15.07
CA GLU A 324 -24.55 -16.57 14.37
C GLU A 324 -23.99 -15.42 13.52
N MET A 325 -24.84 -14.65 12.83
CA MET A 325 -24.39 -13.45 12.12
C MET A 325 -23.77 -12.43 13.09
N VAL A 326 -24.44 -12.19 14.23
CA VAL A 326 -23.92 -11.30 15.27
C VAL A 326 -22.55 -11.79 15.79
N ARG A 327 -22.38 -13.12 15.96
CA ARG A 327 -21.09 -13.72 16.35
C ARG A 327 -20.03 -13.58 15.26
N ALA A 328 -20.38 -13.72 13.99
CA ALA A 328 -19.46 -13.50 12.87
C ALA A 328 -18.94 -12.04 12.84
N PHE A 329 -19.83 -11.05 12.98
CA PHE A 329 -19.43 -9.65 13.09
C PHE A 329 -18.56 -9.41 14.32
N ARG A 330 -18.94 -9.97 15.48
CA ARG A 330 -18.13 -9.85 16.70
C ARG A 330 -16.72 -10.39 16.49
N ALA A 331 -16.59 -11.59 15.93
CA ALA A 331 -15.29 -12.21 15.68
C ALA A 331 -14.42 -11.38 14.71
N LEU A 332 -15.00 -10.86 13.62
CA LEU A 332 -14.27 -9.95 12.71
C LEU A 332 -13.84 -8.67 13.40
N LEU A 333 -14.72 -8.06 14.21
CA LEU A 333 -14.39 -6.84 14.96
C LEU A 333 -13.29 -7.10 15.98
N GLU A 334 -13.34 -8.22 16.70
CA GLU A 334 -12.28 -8.64 17.65
C GLU A 334 -10.94 -8.77 16.93
N PHE A 335 -10.90 -9.51 15.81
CA PHE A 335 -9.72 -9.62 14.96
C PHE A 335 -9.20 -8.23 14.57
N CYS A 336 -10.06 -7.35 14.06
CA CYS A 336 -9.70 -5.99 13.66
C CYS A 336 -9.13 -5.16 14.82
N TYR A 337 -9.65 -5.31 16.05
CA TYR A 337 -9.13 -4.59 17.22
C TYR A 337 -7.76 -5.13 17.66
N LEU A 338 -7.58 -6.45 17.63
CA LEU A 338 -6.33 -7.11 18.03
C LEU A 338 -5.18 -6.74 17.09
N VAL A 339 -5.36 -6.87 15.77
CA VAL A 339 -4.32 -6.53 14.77
C VAL A 339 -4.02 -5.03 14.69
N ARG A 340 -4.82 -4.18 15.36
CA ARG A 340 -4.63 -2.74 15.43
C ARG A 340 -3.94 -2.28 16.71
N ARG A 341 -3.61 -3.19 17.63
CA ARG A 341 -2.82 -2.86 18.82
C ARG A 341 -1.45 -2.36 18.39
N ASP A 342 -0.93 -1.41 19.16
CA ASP A 342 0.39 -0.83 18.89
C ASP A 342 1.51 -1.80 19.27
N VAL A 343 1.26 -2.68 20.24
CA VAL A 343 2.16 -3.78 20.66
C VAL A 343 1.36 -5.07 20.59
N ILE A 344 1.94 -6.08 19.95
CA ILE A 344 1.37 -7.42 19.82
C ILE A 344 2.28 -8.38 20.58
N THR A 345 1.70 -9.26 21.37
CA THR A 345 2.38 -10.31 22.15
C THR A 345 1.98 -11.69 21.65
N GLU A 346 2.62 -12.75 22.14
CA GLU A 346 2.25 -14.12 21.75
C GLU A 346 0.81 -14.45 22.17
N ASP A 347 0.39 -14.01 23.35
CA ASP A 347 -1.00 -14.08 23.79
C ASP A 347 -1.96 -13.33 22.84
N THR A 348 -1.55 -12.15 22.36
CA THR A 348 -2.33 -11.41 21.36
C THR A 348 -2.38 -12.16 20.02
N LEU A 349 -1.29 -12.79 19.58
CA LEU A 349 -1.28 -13.63 18.36
C LEU A 349 -2.23 -14.83 18.50
N ASN A 350 -2.25 -15.48 19.67
CA ASN A 350 -3.22 -16.56 19.96
C ASN A 350 -4.67 -16.05 19.89
N GLN A 351 -4.95 -14.88 20.47
CA GLN A 351 -6.27 -14.25 20.38
C GLN A 351 -6.64 -13.88 18.93
N ILE A 352 -5.68 -13.46 18.10
CA ILE A 352 -5.89 -13.17 16.67
C ILE A 352 -6.28 -14.46 15.95
N GLN A 353 -5.56 -15.55 16.18
CA GLN A 353 -5.87 -16.87 15.60
C GLN A 353 -7.26 -17.35 16.03
N ASP A 354 -7.60 -17.24 17.31
CA ASP A 354 -8.90 -17.62 17.84
C ASP A 354 -10.04 -16.78 17.24
N ALA A 355 -9.83 -15.47 17.11
CA ALA A 355 -10.79 -14.57 16.47
C ALA A 355 -11.00 -14.93 14.99
N LEU A 356 -9.94 -15.28 14.27
CA LEU A 356 -10.00 -15.75 12.88
C LEU A 356 -10.76 -17.08 12.76
N HIS A 357 -10.47 -18.05 13.63
CA HIS A 357 -11.20 -19.33 13.69
C HIS A 357 -12.68 -19.12 13.99
N CYS A 358 -13.01 -18.29 14.98
CA CYS A 358 -14.39 -17.93 15.29
C CYS A 358 -15.08 -17.27 14.09
N PHE A 359 -14.39 -16.38 13.38
CA PHE A 359 -14.93 -15.74 12.20
C PHE A 359 -15.23 -16.75 11.08
N HIS A 360 -14.29 -17.64 10.75
CA HIS A 360 -14.48 -18.69 9.75
C HIS A 360 -15.58 -19.67 10.14
N HIS A 361 -15.74 -19.97 11.44
CA HIS A 361 -16.82 -20.81 11.93
C HIS A 361 -18.19 -20.15 11.76
N TYR A 362 -18.37 -18.92 12.27
CA TYR A 362 -19.68 -18.27 12.29
C TYR A 362 -20.08 -17.65 10.95
N ARG A 363 -19.14 -17.30 10.05
CA ARG A 363 -19.48 -16.71 8.76
C ARG A 363 -20.27 -17.66 7.85
N LYS A 364 -20.22 -18.97 8.08
CA LYS A 364 -20.96 -19.99 7.32
C LYS A 364 -22.47 -19.75 7.26
N ILE A 365 -23.05 -19.03 8.23
CA ILE A 365 -24.46 -18.60 8.17
C ILE A 365 -24.80 -17.82 6.89
N PHE A 366 -23.81 -17.20 6.25
CA PHE A 366 -23.98 -16.47 4.99
C PHE A 366 -23.99 -17.35 3.74
N ASP A 367 -23.77 -18.66 3.83
CA ASP A 367 -23.94 -19.61 2.71
C ASP A 367 -25.34 -19.52 2.08
N LEU A 368 -26.32 -19.04 2.84
CA LEU A 368 -27.68 -18.78 2.37
C LEU A 368 -27.78 -17.66 1.31
N VAL A 369 -26.78 -16.79 1.21
CA VAL A 369 -26.85 -15.55 0.41
C VAL A 369 -25.63 -15.25 -0.44
N ILE A 370 -24.58 -16.08 -0.35
CA ILE A 370 -23.39 -15.98 -1.18
C ILE A 370 -23.03 -17.33 -1.79
N PRO A 371 -22.39 -17.35 -2.97
CA PRO A 371 -22.03 -18.60 -3.62
C PRO A 371 -20.72 -19.22 -3.10
N THR A 372 -19.83 -18.42 -2.49
CA THR A 372 -18.51 -18.87 -2.01
C THR A 372 -17.90 -17.88 -1.02
N PHE A 373 -17.04 -18.38 -0.13
CA PHE A 373 -16.17 -17.58 0.75
C PHE A 373 -14.78 -17.32 0.19
N SER A 374 -14.48 -17.79 -1.03
CA SER A 374 -13.21 -17.57 -1.72
C SER A 374 -13.05 -16.11 -2.17
N LEU A 375 -12.79 -15.27 -1.18
CA LEU A 375 -12.76 -13.81 -1.27
C LEU A 375 -11.39 -13.31 -0.80
N PRO A 376 -10.56 -12.74 -1.69
CA PRO A 376 -9.18 -12.35 -1.37
C PRO A 376 -9.06 -11.46 -0.14
N CYS A 377 -9.97 -10.49 0.06
CA CYS A 377 -9.92 -9.62 1.24
C CYS A 377 -10.12 -10.39 2.56
N GLN A 378 -11.01 -11.39 2.60
CA GLN A 378 -11.17 -12.22 3.81
C GLN A 378 -10.03 -13.23 3.95
N HIS A 379 -9.64 -13.87 2.84
CA HIS A 379 -8.50 -14.79 2.84
C HIS A 379 -7.22 -14.12 3.34
N SER A 380 -7.00 -12.83 3.03
CA SER A 380 -5.82 -12.10 3.48
C SER A 380 -5.58 -12.17 5.00
N MET A 381 -6.64 -12.35 5.80
CA MET A 381 -6.58 -12.45 7.26
C MET A 381 -5.71 -13.61 7.75
N VAL A 382 -5.61 -14.70 6.98
CA VAL A 382 -4.76 -15.85 7.35
C VAL A 382 -3.27 -15.52 7.34
N HIS A 383 -2.87 -14.46 6.63
CA HIS A 383 -1.47 -14.05 6.50
C HIS A 383 -1.04 -13.03 7.57
N TYR A 384 -1.97 -12.50 8.38
CA TYR A 384 -1.66 -11.40 9.30
C TYR A 384 -0.66 -11.80 10.37
N MET A 385 -0.76 -13.01 10.93
CA MET A 385 0.13 -13.44 12.01
C MET A 385 1.58 -13.55 11.54
N ASP A 386 1.80 -14.16 10.37
CA ASP A 386 3.14 -14.28 9.80
C ASP A 386 3.69 -12.91 9.38
N MET A 387 2.86 -12.04 8.82
CA MET A 387 3.27 -10.66 8.52
C MET A 387 3.56 -9.83 9.77
N ILE A 388 2.87 -10.06 10.90
CA ILE A 388 3.19 -9.40 12.17
C ILE A 388 4.56 -9.86 12.66
N ARG A 389 4.89 -11.13 12.55
CA ARG A 389 6.21 -11.65 12.93
C ARG A 389 7.33 -11.09 12.05
N LEU A 390 7.06 -10.95 10.75
CA LEU A 390 8.03 -10.42 9.79
C LEU A 390 8.21 -8.90 9.89
N PHE A 391 7.12 -8.15 10.00
CA PHE A 391 7.11 -6.69 9.79
C PHE A 391 6.63 -5.86 10.99
N GLY A 392 6.10 -6.52 12.02
CA GLY A 392 5.66 -5.90 13.26
C GLY A 392 4.21 -5.43 13.24
N ALA A 393 3.89 -4.51 14.14
CA ALA A 393 2.51 -4.08 14.35
C ALA A 393 1.92 -3.42 13.08
N PRO A 394 0.70 -3.80 12.64
CA PRO A 394 0.15 -3.33 11.38
C PRO A 394 -0.13 -1.85 11.24
N ASN A 395 -0.21 -1.18 12.38
CA ASN A 395 -0.48 0.25 12.47
C ASN A 395 0.58 1.11 11.75
N GLY A 396 1.82 0.63 11.62
CA GLY A 396 2.94 1.33 10.99
C GLY A 396 3.09 1.10 9.49
N LEU A 397 2.45 0.08 8.90
CA LEU A 397 2.72 -0.32 7.50
C LEU A 397 1.42 -0.54 6.71
N CYS A 398 0.43 0.32 6.91
CA CYS A 398 -0.88 0.24 6.26
C CYS A 398 -1.19 1.52 5.45
N LEU A 399 -1.98 1.37 4.37
CA LEU A 399 -2.40 2.45 3.47
C LEU A 399 -3.12 3.62 4.17
N SER A 400 -3.61 3.44 5.39
CA SER A 400 -4.15 4.57 6.16
C SER A 400 -3.15 5.73 6.34
N ILE A 401 -1.84 5.43 6.33
CA ILE A 401 -0.77 6.43 6.42
C ILE A 401 -0.61 7.17 5.08
N THR A 402 -0.61 6.43 3.97
CA THR A 402 -0.49 7.01 2.62
C THR A 402 -1.73 7.83 2.25
N GLU A 403 -2.95 7.33 2.55
CA GLU A 403 -4.22 8.05 2.31
C GLU A 403 -4.25 9.40 3.04
N SER A 404 -3.78 9.44 4.29
CA SER A 404 -3.76 10.67 5.09
C SER A 404 -2.71 11.68 4.60
N LYS A 405 -1.53 11.21 4.18
CA LYS A 405 -0.50 12.07 3.54
C LYS A 405 -0.94 12.54 2.16
N HIS A 406 -1.67 11.71 1.41
CA HIS A 406 -2.24 12.07 0.11
C HIS A 406 -3.19 13.27 0.21
N ILE A 407 -4.03 13.33 1.26
CA ILE A 407 -4.93 14.46 1.46
C ILE A 407 -4.15 15.78 1.51
N LYS A 408 -3.10 15.84 2.34
CA LYS A 408 -2.29 17.05 2.52
C LYS A 408 -1.36 17.36 1.35
N ALA A 409 -0.78 16.34 0.74
CA ALA A 409 0.25 16.51 -0.28
C ALA A 409 -0.31 16.66 -1.71
N VAL A 410 -1.53 16.16 -1.96
CA VAL A 410 -2.13 16.13 -3.31
C VAL A 410 -3.49 16.81 -3.33
N LYS A 411 -4.45 16.36 -2.50
CA LYS A 411 -5.83 16.86 -2.58
C LYS A 411 -5.97 18.31 -2.13
N GLU A 412 -5.37 18.70 -1.00
CA GLU A 412 -5.44 20.07 -0.48
C GLU A 412 -4.82 21.09 -1.45
N PRO A 413 -3.57 20.90 -1.94
CA PRO A 413 -2.99 21.77 -2.98
C PRO A 413 -3.86 21.86 -4.24
N TRP A 414 -4.39 20.73 -4.72
CA TRP A 414 -5.28 20.69 -5.87
C TRP A 414 -6.61 21.44 -5.64
N CYS A 415 -7.12 21.47 -4.40
CA CYS A 415 -8.34 22.17 -4.06
C CYS A 415 -8.14 23.69 -3.93
N TRP A 416 -6.96 24.14 -3.51
CA TRP A 416 -6.60 25.57 -3.37
C TRP A 416 -6.20 26.24 -4.67
N SER A 417 -5.75 25.40 -5.59
CA SER A 417 -5.60 25.62 -7.00
C SER A 417 -6.85 26.21 -7.67
N SER A 418 -6.69 27.07 -8.69
CA SER A 418 -7.79 27.59 -9.52
C SER A 418 -8.53 26.51 -10.32
N LYS A 419 -8.25 25.22 -10.08
CA LYS A 419 -8.75 24.05 -10.84
C LYS A 419 -8.47 24.16 -12.35
N HIS A 420 -7.61 25.10 -12.69
CA HIS A 420 -7.06 25.48 -13.99
C HIS A 420 -5.79 26.28 -13.68
N ASN A 421 -4.60 25.75 -13.96
CA ASN A 421 -3.31 26.28 -13.45
C ASN A 421 -3.25 26.34 -11.93
N ALA A 422 -3.32 25.16 -11.34
CA ALA A 422 -3.41 24.85 -9.93
C ALA A 422 -2.30 25.43 -9.03
N LEU A 423 -1.13 25.72 -9.58
CA LEU A 423 0.01 26.23 -8.84
C LEU A 423 0.47 27.48 -9.58
N GLY A 424 0.46 28.64 -8.90
CA GLY A 424 0.83 29.92 -9.49
C GLY A 424 2.27 29.92 -10.02
N PRO A 425 2.64 30.93 -10.83
CA PRO A 425 3.93 31.03 -11.51
C PRO A 425 5.02 31.43 -10.50
N ASP A 426 5.37 30.55 -9.58
CA ASP A 426 6.57 30.68 -8.76
C ASP A 426 7.72 29.96 -9.50
N PRO A 427 8.74 30.69 -9.98
CA PRO A 427 9.89 30.12 -10.69
C PRO A 427 10.69 29.08 -9.89
N SER A 428 10.46 28.96 -8.58
CA SER A 428 11.06 27.91 -7.73
C SER A 428 10.36 26.54 -7.82
N VAL A 429 9.21 26.44 -8.50
CA VAL A 429 8.33 25.26 -8.52
C VAL A 429 8.41 24.48 -9.85
N ILE A 430 8.99 25.04 -10.91
CA ILE A 430 9.07 24.42 -12.24
C ILE A 430 10.53 24.15 -12.64
N SER A 431 11.20 23.21 -11.97
CA SER A 431 12.56 22.77 -12.37
C SER A 431 12.68 21.28 -12.72
N ASN A 432 11.65 20.47 -12.50
CA ASN A 432 11.79 19.01 -12.42
C ASN A 432 10.83 18.17 -13.30
N VAL A 433 10.10 18.76 -14.26
CA VAL A 433 9.22 18.01 -15.18
C VAL A 433 10.04 17.15 -16.13
N GLU A 434 11.09 17.76 -16.66
CA GLU A 434 11.84 17.25 -17.79
C GLU A 434 12.65 15.99 -17.43
N PRO A 435 13.28 15.89 -16.23
CA PRO A 435 13.86 14.63 -15.77
C PRO A 435 12.84 13.49 -15.63
N TRP A 436 11.64 13.73 -15.08
CA TRP A 436 10.62 12.68 -14.92
C TRP A 436 10.05 12.21 -16.26
N LEU A 437 9.73 13.14 -17.16
CA LEU A 437 9.35 12.77 -18.53
C LEU A 437 10.46 12.02 -19.26
N ARG A 438 11.73 12.39 -19.05
CA ARG A 438 12.88 11.62 -19.55
C ARG A 438 12.91 10.21 -18.96
N THR A 439 12.63 10.02 -17.68
CA THR A 439 12.56 8.68 -17.05
C THR A 439 11.43 7.84 -17.63
N CYS A 440 10.22 8.39 -17.74
CA CYS A 440 9.09 7.71 -18.38
C CYS A 440 9.40 7.36 -19.84
N LYS A 441 10.00 8.30 -20.59
CA LYS A 441 10.40 8.07 -21.97
C LYS A 441 11.46 6.98 -22.09
N LYS A 442 12.49 7.00 -21.23
CA LYS A 442 13.53 5.95 -21.19
C LYS A 442 12.96 4.58 -20.82
N ALA A 443 12.04 4.50 -19.87
CA ALA A 443 11.37 3.25 -19.51
C ALA A 443 10.60 2.70 -20.73
N VAL A 444 9.86 3.56 -21.42
CA VAL A 444 9.12 3.20 -22.63
C VAL A 444 10.05 2.83 -23.80
N GLU A 445 11.14 3.57 -24.01
CA GLU A 445 12.17 3.31 -25.03
C GLU A 445 12.91 1.98 -24.75
N SER A 446 13.17 1.65 -23.48
CA SER A 446 13.74 0.37 -23.07
C SER A 446 12.78 -0.80 -23.36
N MET A 447 11.48 -0.60 -23.15
CA MET A 447 10.46 -1.59 -23.51
C MET A 447 10.36 -1.78 -25.04
N GLN A 448 10.56 -0.72 -25.84
CA GLN A 448 10.61 -0.81 -27.31
C GLN A 448 11.77 -1.68 -27.81
N ALA A 449 12.95 -1.55 -27.19
CA ALA A 449 14.13 -2.35 -27.54
C ALA A 449 13.92 -3.86 -27.30
N SER A 450 12.92 -4.22 -26.47
CA SER A 450 12.57 -5.59 -26.11
C SER A 450 11.51 -6.23 -27.03
N HIS A 451 11.20 -5.63 -28.18
CA HIS A 451 10.26 -6.15 -29.21
C HIS A 451 8.81 -6.36 -28.74
N TRP A 452 8.27 -5.46 -27.92
CA TRP A 452 6.87 -5.54 -27.49
C TRP A 452 5.88 -5.32 -28.67
N PRO A 453 4.80 -6.13 -28.83
CA PRO A 453 3.92 -6.08 -30.01
C PRO A 453 2.98 -4.86 -30.11
N VAL A 454 2.98 -3.96 -29.13
CA VAL A 454 2.07 -2.81 -29.07
C VAL A 454 2.67 -1.65 -29.88
N ASP A 455 1.85 -0.90 -30.62
CA ASP A 455 2.26 0.36 -31.27
C ASP A 455 2.56 1.43 -30.21
N ILE A 456 3.75 1.33 -29.61
CA ILE A 456 4.26 2.26 -28.60
C ILE A 456 4.43 3.67 -29.18
N GLY A 457 4.53 3.83 -30.51
CA GLY A 457 4.52 5.12 -31.19
C GLY A 457 3.24 5.91 -30.91
N SER A 458 2.10 5.22 -30.80
CA SER A 458 0.80 5.80 -30.40
C SER A 458 0.73 6.17 -28.91
N VAL A 459 1.39 5.40 -28.03
CA VAL A 459 1.47 5.65 -26.58
C VAL A 459 2.42 6.80 -26.27
N LEU A 460 3.62 6.81 -26.86
CA LEU A 460 4.53 7.95 -26.83
C LEU A 460 3.88 9.18 -27.46
N ALA A 461 3.09 9.01 -28.52
CA ALA A 461 2.24 10.05 -29.07
C ALA A 461 1.13 10.49 -28.11
N SER A 462 0.54 9.63 -27.28
CA SER A 462 -0.40 10.08 -26.24
C SER A 462 0.31 10.88 -25.14
N LEU A 463 1.55 10.49 -24.82
CA LEU A 463 2.45 11.19 -23.89
C LEU A 463 3.01 12.50 -24.49
N SER A 464 3.07 12.66 -25.82
CA SER A 464 3.70 13.81 -26.53
C SER A 464 2.75 14.69 -27.36
N ARG A 465 1.63 14.20 -27.91
CA ARG A 465 0.69 14.94 -28.79
C ARG A 465 -0.17 15.96 -28.06
N ASN A 466 -0.06 16.09 -26.74
CA ASN A 466 -0.71 17.17 -25.98
C ASN A 466 0.23 18.36 -25.68
N SER A 467 1.41 18.43 -26.32
CA SER A 467 2.43 19.45 -26.05
C SER A 467 2.09 20.86 -26.51
N SER A 468 0.90 21.08 -27.10
CA SER A 468 0.54 22.40 -27.62
C SER A 468 -0.76 22.99 -27.10
N ASN A 469 -1.59 22.31 -26.27
CA ASN A 469 -2.73 22.96 -25.59
C ASN A 469 -3.46 22.17 -24.48
N SER A 470 -2.91 21.09 -23.92
CA SER A 470 -3.50 20.48 -22.70
C SER A 470 -2.51 19.81 -21.73
N ILE A 471 -1.21 19.85 -22.03
CA ILE A 471 -0.14 19.33 -21.16
C ILE A 471 -0.02 20.09 -19.83
N ASP A 472 -0.46 21.35 -19.76
CA ASP A 472 -0.59 22.08 -18.48
C ASP A 472 -1.62 21.45 -17.53
N LYS A 473 -2.46 20.51 -17.98
CA LYS A 473 -3.46 19.83 -17.12
C LYS A 473 -3.04 18.45 -16.63
N HIS A 474 -2.14 17.75 -17.32
CA HIS A 474 -1.76 16.38 -16.98
C HIS A 474 -0.31 16.25 -16.48
N ILE A 475 0.57 17.16 -16.90
CA ILE A 475 2.00 17.12 -16.55
C ILE A 475 2.37 18.17 -15.50
N ALA A 476 1.61 19.26 -15.37
CA ALA A 476 1.87 20.32 -14.39
C ALA A 476 1.64 19.93 -12.91
N ILE A 477 1.24 18.69 -12.63
CA ILE A 477 1.14 18.16 -11.26
C ILE A 477 2.46 17.47 -10.82
N VAL A 478 3.36 17.10 -11.75
CA VAL A 478 4.42 16.10 -11.48
C VAL A 478 5.81 16.72 -11.29
N VAL A 479 5.88 17.97 -10.82
CA VAL A 479 7.13 18.74 -10.80
C VAL A 479 7.48 19.14 -9.39
N GLN A 480 7.92 18.18 -8.59
CA GLN A 480 8.58 18.55 -7.35
C GLN A 480 9.68 17.59 -6.92
N TYR A 481 9.85 16.45 -7.59
CA TYR A 481 10.46 15.30 -6.93
C TYR A 481 11.64 14.60 -7.64
N ALA A 482 12.26 15.23 -8.63
CA ALA A 482 13.41 14.67 -9.37
C ALA A 482 14.78 14.78 -8.65
N GLU A 483 14.81 14.63 -7.33
CA GLU A 483 16.07 14.34 -6.62
C GLU A 483 16.27 12.82 -6.54
N PRO A 484 17.52 12.32 -6.55
CA PRO A 484 17.79 10.90 -6.33
C PRO A 484 17.03 10.40 -5.09
N VAL A 485 16.46 9.19 -5.16
CA VAL A 485 15.69 8.61 -4.04
C VAL A 485 16.52 8.65 -2.75
N LEU A 486 17.82 8.36 -2.85
CA LEU A 486 18.79 8.49 -1.76
C LEU A 486 18.80 9.88 -1.10
N ALA A 487 18.83 10.97 -1.88
CA ALA A 487 18.82 12.34 -1.34
C ALA A 487 17.59 12.61 -0.46
N ARG A 488 16.43 12.07 -0.84
CA ARG A 488 15.18 12.22 -0.08
C ARG A 488 15.17 11.38 1.19
N LEU A 489 15.70 10.17 1.10
CA LEU A 489 15.84 9.28 2.26
C LEU A 489 16.85 9.86 3.27
N TYR A 490 17.90 10.54 2.77
CA TYR A 490 18.83 11.27 3.62
C TYR A 490 18.14 12.38 4.42
N CYS A 491 17.23 13.14 3.82
CA CYS A 491 16.42 14.12 4.56
C CYS A 491 15.61 13.52 5.71
N ILE A 492 15.09 12.29 5.54
CA ILE A 492 14.39 11.57 6.62
C ILE A 492 15.36 11.19 7.75
N SER A 493 16.60 10.84 7.41
CA SER A 493 17.62 10.41 8.37
C SER A 493 18.35 11.54 9.13
N VAL A 494 18.38 12.76 8.58
CA VAL A 494 19.19 13.90 9.07
C VAL A 494 18.37 14.95 9.84
N GLN A 495 17.04 14.78 9.99
CA GLN A 495 16.22 15.72 10.77
C GLN A 495 16.52 15.67 12.29
N ASP A 496 17.53 16.42 12.71
CA ASP A 496 17.59 17.21 13.96
C ASP A 496 18.76 18.20 13.95
N GLU A 497 18.45 19.51 13.80
CA GLU A 497 19.17 20.66 14.43
C GLU A 497 18.50 22.04 14.17
N LEU A 498 17.45 22.15 13.35
CA LEU A 498 16.77 23.43 13.07
C LEU A 498 15.30 23.47 13.51
N THR A 499 15.01 23.04 14.74
CA THR A 499 13.73 23.37 15.40
C THR A 499 13.77 24.82 15.92
N GLY A 500 13.76 25.76 14.99
CA GLY A 500 13.66 27.19 15.28
C GLY A 500 13.07 28.04 14.13
N LEU A 501 13.13 27.56 12.89
CA LEU A 501 12.59 28.28 11.74
C LEU A 501 11.76 27.33 10.88
N LYS A 502 10.46 27.63 10.76
CA LYS A 502 9.61 27.07 9.71
C LYS A 502 10.24 27.44 8.36
N GLY A 503 10.66 26.41 7.63
CA GLY A 503 11.20 26.51 6.27
C GLY A 503 12.70 26.76 6.26
N VAL A 504 13.48 25.71 5.97
CA VAL A 504 14.87 25.87 5.52
C VAL A 504 15.13 24.91 4.37
N TYR A 505 15.48 25.52 3.25
CA TYR A 505 16.05 24.95 2.04
C TYR A 505 17.41 24.33 2.36
N ILE A 506 17.69 23.13 1.85
CA ILE A 506 19.04 22.55 1.93
C ILE A 506 19.89 23.20 0.84
N ALA A 507 20.88 23.98 1.26
CA ALA A 507 21.90 24.52 0.38
C ALA A 507 22.81 23.38 -0.11
N TYR A 508 22.92 23.22 -1.43
CA TYR A 508 23.93 22.37 -2.06
C TYR A 508 25.32 22.94 -1.77
N GLN A 509 26.16 22.16 -1.08
CA GLN A 509 27.59 22.44 -1.00
C GLN A 509 28.25 21.83 -2.25
N SER A 510 28.20 22.55 -3.37
CA SER A 510 29.09 22.30 -4.50
C SER A 510 30.38 23.08 -4.27
N ASP A 511 31.51 22.39 -4.21
CA ASP A 511 32.85 22.97 -4.24
C ASP A 511 32.97 24.00 -5.38
N TRP A 512 33.30 25.27 -5.07
CA TRP A 512 34.12 26.28 -5.80
C TRP A 512 34.06 27.62 -5.02
N PRO A 513 35.11 28.46 -5.02
CA PRO A 513 35.54 29.24 -3.86
C PRO A 513 34.84 30.60 -3.64
N PHE A 514 34.86 31.04 -2.38
CA PHE A 514 34.75 32.41 -1.85
C PHE A 514 34.27 33.53 -2.81
N PHE A 515 33.20 34.24 -2.42
CA PHE A 515 33.29 35.69 -2.17
C PHE A 515 32.18 36.13 -1.20
N VAL A 516 32.61 36.95 -0.24
CA VAL A 516 31.84 37.59 0.83
C VAL A 516 31.01 38.75 0.27
N LEU A 517 29.74 38.85 0.68
CA LEU A 517 29.11 40.06 1.24
C LEU A 517 27.77 39.72 1.90
#